data_AF-A0A060C5E6-F1
#
_entry.id   AF-A0A060C5E6-F1
#
_cell.length_a   1.000
_cell.length_b   1.000
_cell.length_c   1.000
_cell.angle_alpha   90.00
_cell.angle_beta   90.00
_cell.angle_gamma   90.00
#
_symmetry.space_group_name_H-M   'P 1'
#
loop_
_entity.id
_entity.type
_entity.pdbx_description
1 polymer ?
#
loop_
_entity_poly.entity_id
_entity_poly.type
_entity_poly.pdbx_seq_one_letter_code
_entity_poly.pdbx_strand_id
1 'polypeptide(L)' 'DLAKTIATRWVATVDSVYRRTGKVVEKYDIEQPDVGGGGEYAVQDGFGWTNGVVSAMMTRYGIGG' A
#
# COMPACT_ATOMS: atom_id res chain seq x y z
N ASP A 1 15.47 7.03 -10.49
CA ASP A 1 15.62 5.64 -9.97
C ASP A 1 15.05 5.43 -8.59
N LEU A 2 15.47 6.18 -7.55
CA LEU A 2 14.95 6.01 -6.18
C LEU A 2 13.41 6.07 -6.08
N ALA A 3 12.78 7.03 -6.76
CA ALA A 3 11.32 7.17 -6.76
C ALA A 3 10.60 5.92 -7.32
N LYS A 4 11.14 5.29 -8.37
CA LYS A 4 10.59 4.04 -8.94
C LYS A 4 10.76 2.87 -7.96
N THR A 5 11.90 2.80 -7.27
CA THR A 5 12.16 1.79 -6.24
C THR A 5 11.17 1.91 -5.08
N ILE A 6 10.95 3.13 -4.57
CA ILE A 6 9.98 3.38 -3.49
C ILE A 6 8.57 2.99 -3.96
N ALA A 7 8.16 3.42 -5.15
CA ALA A 7 6.84 3.08 -5.70
C ALA A 7 6.65 1.56 -5.85
N THR A 8 7.67 0.86 -6.34
CA THR A 8 7.61 -0.61 -6.52
C THR A 8 7.47 -1.33 -5.17
N ARG A 9 8.25 -0.94 -4.17
CA ARG A 9 8.17 -1.52 -2.81
C ARG A 9 6.84 -1.21 -2.15
N TRP A 10 6.36 0.03 -2.26
CA TRP A 10 5.07 0.44 -1.71
C TRP A 10 3.91 -0.37 -2.31
N VAL A 11 3.84 -0.48 -3.64
CA VAL A 11 2.80 -1.27 -4.32
C VAL A 11 2.87 -2.73 -3.90
N ALA A 12 4.06 -3.31 -3.76
CA ALA A 12 4.23 -4.69 -3.30
C ALA A 12 3.74 -4.91 -1.86
N THR A 13 3.99 -3.95 -0.95
CA THR A 13 3.46 -4.00 0.42
C THR A 13 1.94 -3.99 0.43
N VAL A 14 1.32 -3.08 -0.33
CA VAL A 14 -0.15 -2.99 -0.41
C VAL A 14 -0.75 -4.26 -1.04
N ASP A 15 -0.17 -4.77 -2.13
CA ASP A 15 -0.63 -6.00 -2.80
C ASP A 15 -0.53 -7.23 -1.87
N SER A 16 0.56 -7.36 -1.10
CA SER A 16 0.73 -8.44 -0.13
C SER A 16 -0.39 -8.45 0.93
N VAL A 17 -0.71 -7.30 1.50
CA VAL A 17 -1.81 -7.18 2.46
C VAL A 17 -3.15 -7.46 1.77
N TYR A 18 -3.38 -6.87 0.61
CA TYR A 18 -4.64 -7.05 -0.14
C TYR A 18 -4.89 -8.53 -0.48
N ARG A 19 -3.88 -9.27 -0.92
CA ARG A 19 -3.99 -10.72 -1.21
C ARG A 19 -4.34 -11.55 0.01
N ARG A 20 -3.90 -11.15 1.21
CA ARG A 20 -4.18 -11.89 2.47
C ARG A 20 -5.55 -11.53 3.05
N THR A 21 -5.96 -10.27 2.97
CA THR A 21 -7.12 -9.75 3.71
C THR A 21 -8.33 -9.45 2.82
N GLY A 22 -8.13 -9.32 1.51
CA GLY A 22 -9.11 -8.78 0.55
C GLY A 22 -9.34 -7.28 0.67
N LYS A 23 -8.51 -6.57 1.45
CA LYS A 23 -8.74 -5.17 1.84
C LYS A 23 -7.50 -4.32 1.65
N VAL A 24 -7.74 -3.07 1.25
CA VAL A 24 -6.75 -1.99 1.31
C VAL A 24 -7.03 -1.21 2.58
N VAL A 25 -6.01 -0.95 3.39
CA VAL A 25 -6.14 -0.29 4.69
C VAL A 25 -5.55 1.13 4.68
N GLU A 26 -5.84 1.89 5.74
CA GLU A 26 -5.31 3.24 5.97
C GLU A 26 -3.78 3.30 6.04
N LYS A 27 -3.16 2.38 6.78
CA LYS A 27 -1.74 2.42 7.13
C LYS A 27 -1.09 1.03 7.08
N TYR A 28 0.20 1.00 6.77
CA TYR A 28 1.01 -0.21 6.57
C TYR A 28 2.28 -0.12 7.41
N ASP A 29 2.74 -1.26 7.90
CA ASP A 29 4.10 -1.37 8.41
C ASP A 29 5.06 -1.46 7.21
N ILE A 30 6.15 -0.67 7.27
CA ILE A 30 7.15 -0.58 6.21
C ILE A 30 8.38 -1.45 6.47
N GLU A 31 8.60 -1.86 7.73
CA GLU A 31 9.65 -2.80 8.13
C GLU A 31 9.16 -4.23 7.90
N GLN A 32 7.88 -4.49 8.16
CA GLN A 32 7.20 -5.74 7.90
C GLN A 32 5.99 -5.48 7.00
N PRO A 33 5.84 -6.13 5.83
CA PRO A 33 4.73 -5.87 4.90
C PRO A 33 3.36 -6.36 5.43
N ASP A 34 2.84 -5.68 6.45
CA ASP A 34 1.58 -5.99 7.13
C ASP A 34 0.72 -4.72 7.33
N VAL A 35 -0.49 -4.93 7.83
CA VAL A 35 -1.37 -3.87 8.31
C VAL A 35 -0.62 -3.12 9.42
N GLY A 36 -0.47 -1.81 9.24
CA GLY A 36 0.17 -0.96 10.25
C GLY A 36 -0.70 -0.85 11.51
N GLY A 37 -0.20 -0.18 12.53
CA GLY A 37 -0.92 -0.01 13.78
C GLY A 37 -0.53 1.27 14.52
N GLY A 38 -1.03 1.41 15.75
CA GLY A 38 -0.72 2.52 16.64
C GLY A 38 -1.62 3.75 16.48
N GLY A 39 -1.58 4.60 17.51
CA GLY A 39 -2.50 5.73 17.70
C GLY A 39 -3.69 5.36 18.59
N GLU A 40 -4.68 6.25 18.65
CA GLU A 40 -5.85 6.13 19.54
C GLU A 40 -6.95 5.20 18.99
N TYR A 41 -6.88 4.82 17.70
CA TYR A 41 -7.94 4.10 17.01
C TYR A 41 -7.42 2.94 16.15
N ALA A 42 -8.30 1.95 15.97
CA ALA A 42 -8.05 0.82 15.08
C ALA A 42 -7.92 1.28 13.62
N VAL A 43 -7.11 0.56 12.86
CA VAL A 43 -6.91 0.80 11.42
C VAL A 43 -8.21 0.60 10.66
N GLN A 44 -8.49 1.51 9.73
CA GLN A 44 -9.70 1.50 8.93
C GLN A 44 -9.55 0.69 7.66
N ASP A 45 -10.61 -0.06 7.33
CA ASP A 45 -10.78 -0.80 6.10
C ASP A 45 -11.24 0.14 4.98
N GLY A 46 -10.57 0.07 3.83
CA GLY A 46 -10.83 0.96 2.71
C GLY A 46 -10.31 2.37 2.99
N PHE A 47 -9.40 2.85 2.14
CA PHE A 47 -8.93 4.22 2.25
C PHE A 47 -8.64 4.83 0.87
N GLY A 48 -9.38 5.88 0.54
CA GLY A 48 -9.38 6.48 -0.80
C GLY A 48 -8.00 6.91 -1.29
N TRP A 49 -7.16 7.46 -0.40
CA TRP A 49 -5.80 7.86 -0.75
C TRP A 49 -4.90 6.69 -1.16
N THR A 50 -5.10 5.51 -0.58
CA THR A 50 -4.20 4.36 -0.77
C THR A 50 -4.50 3.80 -2.16
N ASN A 51 -5.80 3.64 -2.47
CA ASN A 51 -6.26 3.27 -3.80
C ASN A 51 -5.76 4.24 -4.88
N GLY A 52 -5.92 5.55 -4.64
CA GLY A 52 -5.51 6.58 -5.61
C GLY A 52 -4.00 6.60 -5.85
N VAL A 53 -3.20 6.57 -4.79
CA VAL A 53 -1.73 6.59 -4.88
C VAL A 53 -1.19 5.31 -5.51
N VAL A 54 -1.72 4.14 -5.14
CA VAL A 54 -1.31 2.85 -5.73
C VAL A 54 -1.61 2.85 -7.23
N SER A 55 -2.83 3.21 -7.64
CA SER A 55 -3.21 3.30 -9.06
C SER A 55 -2.33 4.26 -9.86
N ALA A 56 -2.05 5.44 -9.29
CA ALA A 56 -1.19 6.44 -9.91
C ALA A 56 0.27 5.96 -10.05
N MET A 57 0.81 5.27 -9.03
CA MET A 57 2.16 4.70 -9.07
C MET A 57 2.27 3.57 -10.09
N MET A 58 1.29 2.67 -10.14
CA MET A 58 1.20 1.59 -11.13
C MET A 58 1.22 2.15 -12.55
N THR A 59 0.36 3.14 -12.82
CA THR A 59 0.28 3.81 -14.12
C THR A 59 1.59 4.54 -14.47
N ARG A 60 2.14 5.33 -13.55
CA ARG A 60 3.32 6.16 -13.79
C ARG A 60 4.58 5.34 -14.06
N TYR A 61 4.73 4.20 -13.40
CA TYR A 61 5.97 3.42 -13.43
C TYR A 61 5.85 2.07 -14.15
N GLY A 62 4.65 1.73 -14.66
CA GLY A 62 4.38 0.44 -15.29
C GLY A 62 4.51 -0.72 -14.30
N ILE A 63 4.00 -0.56 -13.08
CA ILE A 63 4.03 -1.60 -12.04
C ILE A 63 2.71 -2.36 -12.14
N GLY A 64 2.76 -3.66 -12.39
CA GLY A 64 1.54 -4.49 -12.49
C GLY A 64 0.90 -4.49 -13.89
N GLY A 65 1.74 -4.65 -14.92
CA GLY A 65 1.40 -5.24 -16.22
C GLY A 65 2.26 -6.47 -16.46
#